data_AF-A0A453NJ57-F1
#
_entry.id   AF-A0A453NJ57-F1
#
_cell.length_a   1.000
_cell.length_b   1.000
_cell.length_c   1.000
_cell.angle_alpha   90.00
_cell.angle_beta   90.00
_cell.angle_gamma   90.00
#
_symmetry.space_group_name_H-M   'P 1'
#
loop_
_entity.id
_entity.type
_entity.pdbx_description
1 polymer ?
#
loop_
_entity_poly.entity_id
_entity_poly.type
_entity_poly.pdbx_seq_one_letter_code
_entity_poly.pdbx_strand_id
1 'polypeptide(L)'
;GVDAWPGKQLHSTSYRVPEPFHGQVVVVIGCGPSGTDISRDIAGVAKEVHLASRWSLSATSEKLPGHANMWFHSEIDRAQEDGSVVFHDGSRVKADVIMHCTGYKYNFPFLTNDATVSVDDNCVDPLYKHVFPPQVAPRLSFIGLPLKDAVFWDMYPSED
;
A
#
# COMPACT_ATOMS: atom_id res chain seq x y z
N GLY A 1 -10.49 2.88 15.80
CA GLY A 1 -9.69 3.65 16.78
C GLY A 1 -8.72 4.64 16.16
N VAL A 2 -8.46 4.57 14.84
CA VAL A 2 -7.45 5.42 14.20
C VAL A 2 -7.81 6.92 14.22
N ASP A 3 -9.09 7.26 14.19
CA ASP A 3 -9.56 8.66 14.24
C ASP A 3 -9.25 9.35 15.58
N ALA A 4 -9.11 8.57 16.66
CA ALA A 4 -8.80 9.06 18.00
C ALA A 4 -7.30 8.93 18.34
N TRP A 5 -6.51 8.33 17.46
CA TRP A 5 -5.07 8.17 17.66
C TRP A 5 -4.35 9.51 17.38
N PRO A 6 -3.51 10.00 18.31
CA PRO A 6 -3.01 11.38 18.30
C PRO A 6 -1.85 11.65 17.32
N GLY A 7 -1.26 10.61 16.73
CA GLY A 7 -0.10 10.75 15.86
C GLY A 7 -0.45 11.14 14.42
N LYS A 8 0.56 11.19 13.56
CA LYS A 8 0.40 11.62 12.16
C LYS A 8 0.03 10.44 11.26
N GLN A 9 -0.97 10.63 10.40
CA GLN A 9 -1.33 9.66 9.37
C GLN A 9 -0.98 10.18 7.99
N LEU A 10 -0.38 9.32 7.16
CA LEU A 10 0.06 9.65 5.81
C LEU A 10 -0.22 8.48 4.87
N HIS A 11 -0.53 8.75 3.60
CA HIS A 11 -0.46 7.75 2.55
C HIS A 11 0.89 7.82 1.83
N SER A 12 1.36 6.69 1.30
CA SER A 12 2.59 6.59 0.52
C SER A 12 2.68 7.61 -0.63
N THR A 13 1.55 8.05 -1.19
CA THR A 13 1.48 9.09 -2.23
C THR A 13 2.03 10.44 -1.78
N SER A 14 2.04 10.71 -0.47
CA SER A 14 2.58 11.94 0.11
C SER A 14 4.04 11.79 0.55
N TYR A 15 4.59 10.57 0.54
CA TYR A 15 6.00 10.32 0.86
C TYR A 15 6.91 10.88 -0.23
N ARG A 16 8.01 11.54 0.16
CA ARG A 16 8.98 12.13 -0.78
C ARG A 16 10.42 11.85 -0.39
N VAL A 17 10.73 12.06 0.88
CA VAL A 17 12.09 11.96 1.43
C VAL A 17 12.03 11.50 2.90
N PRO A 18 13.09 10.85 3.41
CA PRO A 18 13.07 10.23 4.74
C PRO A 18 13.32 11.21 5.90
N GLU A 19 14.00 12.33 5.70
CA GLU A 19 14.47 13.23 6.77
C GLU A 19 13.38 13.70 7.75
N PRO A 20 12.12 13.98 7.34
CA PRO A 20 11.05 14.32 8.27
C PRO A 20 10.70 13.24 9.31
N PHE A 21 11.17 12.01 9.12
CA PHE A 21 10.95 10.87 10.03
C PHE A 21 12.12 10.67 11.00
N HIS A 22 13.12 11.55 11.01
CA HIS A 22 14.30 11.41 11.85
C HIS A 22 13.93 11.26 13.33
N GLY A 23 14.40 10.19 13.97
CA GLY A 23 14.15 9.90 15.39
C GLY A 23 12.72 9.50 15.75
N GLN A 24 11.82 9.33 14.78
CA GLN A 24 10.44 8.90 15.00
C GLN A 24 10.29 7.39 15.00
N VAL A 25 9.22 6.91 15.64
CA VAL A 25 8.73 5.53 15.51
C VAL A 25 7.62 5.50 14.46
N VAL A 26 7.86 4.78 13.36
CA VAL A 26 6.98 4.75 12.19
C VAL A 26 6.38 3.37 12.00
N VAL A 27 5.05 3.29 11.94
CA VAL A 27 4.33 2.08 11.55
C VAL A 27 3.96 2.18 10.08
N VAL A 28 4.33 1.19 9.27
CA VAL A 28 4.05 1.11 7.84
C VAL A 28 3.03 0.01 7.58
N ILE A 29 1.87 0.35 7.03
CA ILE A 29 0.80 -0.60 6.72
C ILE A 29 0.93 -1.06 5.26
N GLY A 30 1.20 -2.35 5.07
CA GLY A 30 1.33 -2.99 3.76
C GLY A 30 2.77 -3.37 3.43
N CYS A 31 2.95 -4.58 2.90
CA CYS A 31 4.26 -5.14 2.49
C CYS A 31 4.39 -5.29 0.96
N GLY A 32 3.67 -4.47 0.19
CA GLY A 32 3.88 -4.36 -1.26
C GLY A 32 5.13 -3.54 -1.59
N PRO A 33 5.42 -3.29 -2.88
CA PRO A 33 6.64 -2.59 -3.31
C PRO A 33 6.88 -1.27 -2.56
N SER A 34 5.86 -0.40 -2.51
CA SER A 34 5.97 0.88 -1.78
C SER A 34 6.21 0.70 -0.29
N GLY A 35 5.54 -0.25 0.37
CA GLY A 35 5.73 -0.50 1.80
C GLY A 35 7.15 -0.98 2.11
N THR A 36 7.66 -1.90 1.29
CA THR A 36 9.00 -2.45 1.44
C THR A 36 10.08 -1.39 1.17
N ASP A 37 9.98 -0.62 0.08
CA ASP A 37 11.02 0.35 -0.27
C ASP A 37 11.01 1.58 0.64
N ILE A 38 9.82 2.15 0.93
CA ILE A 38 9.69 3.30 1.82
C ILE A 38 10.14 2.94 3.24
N SER A 39 9.82 1.75 3.73
CA SER A 39 10.25 1.35 5.07
C SER A 39 11.77 1.25 5.21
N ARG A 40 12.48 0.75 4.19
CA ARG A 40 13.95 0.73 4.17
C ARG A 40 14.54 2.13 4.08
N ASP A 41 13.95 3.00 3.27
CA ASP A 41 14.41 4.38 3.12
C ASP A 41 14.26 5.17 4.43
N ILE A 42 13.08 5.08 5.07
CA ILE A 42 12.79 5.68 6.38
C ILE A 42 13.68 5.10 7.48
N ALA A 43 13.99 3.80 7.45
CA ALA A 43 14.84 3.15 8.44
C ALA A 43 16.25 3.75 8.53
N GLY A 44 16.72 4.46 7.49
CA GLY A 44 17.99 5.17 7.50
C GLY A 44 18.06 6.35 8.49
N VAL A 45 16.91 6.89 8.91
CA VAL A 45 16.84 8.06 9.81
C VAL A 45 15.90 7.89 10.99
N ALA A 46 14.90 7.02 10.88
CA ALA A 46 13.93 6.76 11.93
C ALA A 46 14.53 6.02 13.12
N LYS A 47 13.92 6.21 14.29
CA LYS A 47 14.31 5.47 15.49
C LYS A 47 13.96 3.99 15.33
N GLU A 48 12.72 3.70 14.94
CA GLU A 48 12.18 2.35 14.75
C GLU A 48 11.16 2.35 13.59
N VAL A 49 11.15 1.28 12.80
CA VAL A 49 10.18 1.08 11.71
C VAL A 49 9.48 -0.28 11.89
N HIS A 50 8.16 -0.26 11.91
CA HIS A 50 7.32 -1.44 12.14
C HIS A 50 6.45 -1.67 10.91
N LEU A 51 6.74 -2.71 10.13
CA LEU A 51 5.90 -3.12 9.02
C LEU A 51 4.76 -4.00 9.52
N ALA A 52 3.53 -3.67 9.13
CA ALA A 52 2.34 -4.45 9.43
C ALA A 52 1.75 -5.00 8.13
N SER A 53 1.46 -6.29 8.10
CA SER A 53 0.85 -6.93 6.93
C SER A 53 -0.21 -7.94 7.35
N ARG A 54 -1.39 -7.83 6.72
CA ARG A 54 -2.47 -8.83 6.84
C ARG A 54 -2.14 -10.19 6.23
N TRP A 55 -1.11 -10.25 5.38
CA TRP A 55 -0.60 -11.52 4.84
C TRP A 55 0.45 -12.16 5.73
N SER A 56 0.89 -11.46 6.78
CA SER A 56 1.76 -12.05 7.79
C SER A 56 0.94 -12.97 8.68
N LEU A 57 1.27 -14.26 8.65
CA LEU A 57 0.68 -15.27 9.53
C LEU A 57 1.53 -15.48 10.80
N SER A 58 2.58 -14.67 11.02
CA SER A 58 3.42 -14.82 12.20
C SER A 58 2.64 -14.44 13.45
N ALA A 59 2.69 -15.32 14.45
CA ALA A 59 2.06 -15.13 15.74
C ALA A 59 2.87 -14.18 16.66
N THR A 60 4.05 -13.73 16.22
CA THR A 60 4.93 -12.86 16.99
C THR A 60 5.58 -11.81 16.10
N SER A 61 5.92 -10.67 16.70
CA SER A 61 6.78 -9.69 16.03
C SER A 61 8.18 -10.24 15.80
N GLU A 62 8.69 -10.08 14.59
CA GLU A 62 10.01 -10.53 14.18
C GLU A 62 10.89 -9.35 13.77
N LYS A 63 12.12 -9.28 14.28
CA LYS A 63 13.09 -8.31 13.79
C LYS A 63 13.54 -8.71 12.38
N LEU A 64 13.48 -7.77 11.43
CA LEU A 64 13.86 -8.06 10.05
C LEU A 64 15.36 -8.34 9.93
N PRO A 65 15.78 -9.49 9.39
CA PRO A 65 17.20 -9.81 9.21
C PRO A 65 17.92 -8.72 8.40
N GLY A 66 19.15 -8.41 8.81
CA GLY A 66 19.98 -7.39 8.16
C GLY A 66 19.60 -5.93 8.47
N HIS A 67 18.60 -5.68 9.31
CA HIS A 67 18.17 -4.33 9.69
C HIS A 67 18.29 -4.11 11.20
N ALA A 68 18.81 -2.96 11.60
CA ALA A 68 19.07 -2.65 13.01
C ALA A 68 17.81 -2.24 13.77
N ASN A 69 16.86 -1.60 13.09
CA ASN A 69 15.71 -0.90 13.66
C ASN A 69 14.40 -1.19 12.89
N MET A 70 14.27 -2.38 12.29
CA MET A 70 13.06 -2.76 11.58
C MET A 70 12.44 -4.05 12.13
N TRP A 71 11.12 -4.03 12.28
CA TRP A 71 10.32 -5.16 12.75
C TRP A 71 9.17 -5.44 11.81
N PHE A 72 8.79 -6.71 11.74
CA PHE A 72 7.64 -7.20 11.01
C PHE A 72 6.59 -7.69 11.99
N HIS A 73 5.34 -7.30 11.74
CA HIS A 73 4.17 -7.59 12.57
C HIS A 73 3.05 -8.17 11.71
N SER A 74 2.10 -8.83 12.38
CA SER A 74 0.79 -9.12 11.79
C SER A 74 -0.03 -7.85 11.57
N GLU A 75 -1.29 -7.99 11.14
CA GLU A 75 -2.15 -6.83 10.94
C GLU A 75 -2.37 -6.03 12.24
N ILE A 76 -2.64 -4.74 12.07
CA ILE A 76 -3.01 -3.87 13.18
C ILE A 76 -4.42 -4.24 13.63
N ASP A 77 -4.57 -4.54 14.92
CA ASP A 77 -5.86 -4.71 15.59
C ASP A 77 -6.53 -3.35 15.75
N ARG A 78 -5.81 -2.42 16.39
CA ARG A 78 -6.31 -1.08 16.71
C ARG A 78 -5.21 -0.10 17.04
N ALA A 79 -5.52 1.18 16.80
CA ALA A 79 -4.79 2.31 17.35
C ALA A 79 -5.56 2.89 18.55
N GLN A 80 -4.84 3.32 19.58
CA GLN A 80 -5.37 3.78 20.87
C GLN A 80 -5.07 5.28 21.09
N GLU A 81 -5.89 5.95 21.90
CA GLU A 81 -5.77 7.40 22.19
C GLU A 81 -4.45 7.78 22.88
N ASP A 82 -3.78 6.83 23.52
CA ASP A 82 -2.48 7.04 24.18
C ASP A 82 -1.28 7.08 23.21
N GLY A 83 -1.53 6.96 21.91
CA GLY A 83 -0.52 6.91 20.85
C GLY A 83 -0.03 5.50 20.52
N SER A 84 -0.55 4.46 21.17
CA SER A 84 -0.13 3.09 20.90
C SER A 84 -0.90 2.44 19.74
N VAL A 85 -0.20 1.56 19.03
CA VAL A 85 -0.70 0.69 17.96
C VAL A 85 -0.54 -0.75 18.43
N VAL A 86 -1.64 -1.49 18.44
CA VAL A 86 -1.73 -2.89 18.86
C VAL A 86 -1.90 -3.75 17.63
N PHE A 87 -1.12 -4.84 17.56
CA PHE A 87 -1.13 -5.78 16.45
C PHE A 87 -1.79 -7.11 16.86
N HIS A 88 -2.21 -7.92 15.89
CA HIS A 88 -2.85 -9.22 16.12
C HIS A 88 -1.91 -10.26 16.74
N ASP A 89 -0.60 -10.04 16.64
CA ASP A 89 0.44 -10.86 17.29
C ASP A 89 0.55 -10.55 18.81
N GLY A 90 -0.28 -9.64 19.33
CA GLY A 90 -0.30 -9.21 20.73
C GLY A 90 0.76 -8.16 21.07
N SER A 91 1.65 -7.81 20.14
CA SER A 91 2.63 -6.75 20.34
C SER A 91 1.96 -5.36 20.32
N ARG A 92 2.63 -4.40 20.97
CA ARG A 92 2.17 -3.02 21.08
C ARG A 92 3.35 -2.07 20.94
N VAL A 93 3.19 -1.05 20.11
CA VAL A 93 4.21 -0.04 19.82
C VAL A 93 3.62 1.34 20.03
N LYS A 94 4.36 2.24 20.70
CA LYS A 94 3.99 3.66 20.75
C LYS A 94 4.61 4.35 19.55
N ALA A 95 3.76 4.82 18.64
CA ALA A 95 4.18 5.32 17.34
C ALA A 95 3.90 6.81 17.20
N ASP A 96 4.72 7.47 16.39
CA ASP A 96 4.54 8.88 16.04
C ASP A 96 3.81 9.02 14.70
N VAL A 97 4.04 8.07 13.78
CA VAL A 97 3.49 8.08 12.43
C VAL A 97 2.92 6.72 12.02
N ILE A 98 1.77 6.76 11.35
CA ILE A 98 1.23 5.64 10.56
C ILE A 98 1.30 6.00 9.07
N MET A 99 2.04 5.20 8.30
CA MET A 99 2.20 5.31 6.86
C MET A 99 1.38 4.22 6.15
N HIS A 100 0.34 4.63 5.43
CA HIS A 100 -0.49 3.74 4.62
C HIS A 100 0.20 3.47 3.27
N CYS A 101 0.73 2.27 3.11
CA CYS A 101 1.27 1.72 1.87
C CYS A 101 0.31 0.66 1.30
N THR A 102 -0.99 0.96 1.34
CA THR A 102 -2.09 0.02 1.05
C THR A 102 -2.47 -0.07 -0.43
N GLY A 103 -1.71 0.59 -1.30
CA GLY A 103 -1.95 0.62 -2.74
C GLY A 103 -2.84 1.77 -3.19
N TYR A 104 -3.38 1.65 -4.40
CA TYR A 104 -4.14 2.69 -5.10
C TYR A 104 -5.44 2.12 -5.63
N LYS A 105 -6.41 2.99 -5.91
CA LYS A 105 -7.67 2.64 -6.56
C LYS A 105 -7.76 3.26 -7.95
N TYR A 106 -8.28 2.51 -8.91
CA TYR A 106 -8.71 3.05 -10.19
C TYR A 106 -9.82 4.06 -9.97
N ASN A 107 -9.70 5.20 -10.63
CA ASN A 107 -10.69 6.26 -10.58
C ASN A 107 -10.67 7.04 -11.89
N PHE A 108 -11.81 7.06 -12.59
CA PHE A 108 -11.99 7.75 -13.85
C PHE A 108 -13.12 8.78 -13.71
N PRO A 109 -12.90 9.90 -12.99
CA PRO A 109 -13.96 10.88 -12.70
C PRO A 109 -14.49 11.58 -13.95
N PHE A 110 -13.79 11.45 -15.08
CA PHE A 110 -14.21 11.95 -16.39
C PHE A 110 -15.15 10.99 -17.15
N LEU A 111 -15.37 9.77 -16.65
CA LEU A 111 -16.27 8.76 -17.25
C LEU A 111 -17.53 8.50 -16.40
N THR A 112 -17.77 9.26 -15.33
CA THR A 112 -18.79 8.96 -14.30
C THR A 112 -20.23 8.91 -14.79
N ASN A 113 -20.54 9.49 -15.96
CA ASN A 113 -21.89 9.48 -16.56
C ASN A 113 -22.05 8.46 -17.70
N ASP A 114 -21.03 7.64 -17.93
CA ASP A 114 -21.02 6.68 -19.02
C ASP A 114 -21.08 5.26 -18.45
N ALA A 115 -22.19 4.55 -18.70
CA ALA A 115 -22.37 3.15 -18.28
C ALA A 115 -21.47 2.17 -19.05
N THR A 116 -20.56 2.68 -19.89
CA THR A 116 -19.62 1.90 -20.70
C THR A 116 -18.64 1.09 -19.85
N VAL A 117 -18.21 1.60 -18.69
CA VAL A 117 -17.32 0.89 -17.76
C VAL A 117 -17.66 1.20 -16.30
N SER A 118 -17.55 0.19 -15.45
CA SER A 118 -17.57 0.28 -13.99
C SER A 118 -16.19 0.00 -13.39
N VAL A 119 -16.00 0.47 -12.17
CA VAL A 119 -14.87 0.09 -11.33
C VAL A 119 -15.45 -0.54 -10.05
N ASP A 120 -15.32 -1.86 -9.92
CA ASP A 120 -15.72 -2.61 -8.74
C ASP A 120 -14.53 -3.37 -8.16
N ASP A 121 -14.33 -3.27 -6.84
CA ASP A 121 -13.16 -3.79 -6.11
C ASP A 121 -11.81 -3.64 -6.85
N ASN A 122 -11.57 -2.43 -7.40
CA ASN A 122 -10.37 -2.09 -8.17
C ASN A 122 -10.16 -2.92 -9.46
N CYS A 123 -11.23 -3.51 -9.99
CA CYS A 123 -11.31 -4.11 -11.32
C CYS A 123 -12.09 -3.16 -12.24
N VAL A 124 -11.58 -2.92 -13.45
CA VAL A 124 -12.28 -2.13 -14.47
C VAL A 124 -12.98 -3.09 -15.43
N ASP A 125 -14.30 -3.01 -15.50
CA ASP A 125 -15.13 -3.93 -16.27
C ASP A 125 -16.26 -3.22 -17.02
N PRO A 126 -16.81 -3.78 -18.10
CA PRO A 126 -16.26 -4.89 -18.88
C PRO A 126 -15.15 -4.42 -19.83
N LEU A 127 -14.04 -5.18 -19.93
CA LEU A 127 -12.94 -4.92 -20.88
C LEU A 127 -12.50 -6.19 -21.60
N TYR A 128 -12.56 -6.20 -22.94
CA TYR A 128 -11.92 -7.21 -23.77
C TYR A 128 -10.40 -7.08 -23.64
N LYS A 129 -9.74 -8.19 -23.27
CA LYS A 129 -8.29 -8.28 -23.07
C LYS A 129 -7.72 -7.19 -22.14
N HIS A 130 -8.51 -6.70 -21.18
CA HIS A 130 -8.16 -5.60 -20.27
C HIS A 130 -7.87 -4.26 -20.97
N VAL A 131 -8.32 -4.09 -22.22
CA VAL A 131 -8.04 -2.89 -23.04
C VAL A 131 -9.32 -2.22 -23.53
N PHE A 132 -10.23 -2.97 -24.17
CA PHE A 132 -11.33 -2.35 -24.92
C PHE A 132 -12.69 -2.62 -24.26
N PRO A 133 -13.49 -1.61 -23.91
CA PRO A 133 -14.88 -1.83 -23.53
C PRO A 133 -15.68 -2.31 -24.74
N PRO A 134 -16.31 -3.51 -24.69
CA PRO A 134 -16.92 -4.12 -25.88
C PRO A 134 -18.00 -3.25 -26.55
N GLN A 135 -18.72 -2.43 -25.77
CA GLN A 135 -19.83 -1.61 -26.27
C GLN A 135 -19.40 -0.47 -27.19
N VAL A 136 -18.19 0.06 -27.01
CA VAL A 136 -17.69 1.24 -27.73
C VAL A 136 -16.39 0.97 -28.49
N ALA A 137 -15.91 -0.27 -28.46
CA ALA A 137 -14.68 -0.66 -29.15
C ALA A 137 -14.77 -0.39 -30.68
N PRO A 138 -13.69 0.07 -31.34
CA PRO A 138 -12.38 0.41 -30.78
C PRO A 138 -12.22 1.90 -30.39
N ARG A 139 -13.30 2.64 -30.14
CA ARG A 139 -13.29 4.11 -29.97
C ARG A 139 -12.77 4.58 -28.61
N LEU A 140 -12.80 3.69 -27.61
CA LEU A 140 -12.24 3.91 -26.28
C LEU A 140 -11.36 2.70 -25.92
N SER A 141 -10.20 2.96 -25.34
CA SER A 141 -9.26 1.94 -24.90
C SER A 141 -8.56 2.37 -23.61
N PHE A 142 -8.26 1.41 -22.75
CA PHE A 142 -7.51 1.60 -21.51
C PHE A 142 -6.12 0.97 -21.64
N ILE A 143 -5.09 1.69 -21.20
CA ILE A 143 -3.70 1.25 -21.25
C ILE A 143 -3.15 1.24 -19.83
N GLY A 144 -2.43 0.17 -19.46
CA GLY A 144 -1.73 0.08 -18.18
C GLY A 144 -2.60 -0.31 -16.97
N LEU A 145 -3.70 -1.04 -17.19
CA LEU A 145 -4.57 -1.55 -16.12
C LEU A 145 -4.08 -2.83 -15.41
N PRO A 146 -3.34 -3.76 -16.05
CA PRO A 146 -2.82 -4.91 -15.33
C PRO A 146 -1.86 -4.48 -14.20
N LEU A 147 -2.14 -4.92 -12.97
CA LEU A 147 -1.31 -4.68 -11.78
C LEU A 147 -0.50 -5.94 -11.47
N LYS A 148 0.77 -5.74 -11.06
CA LYS A 148 1.75 -6.79 -10.70
C LYS A 148 2.38 -7.56 -11.86
N ASP A 149 2.11 -7.20 -13.11
CA ASP A 149 2.90 -7.64 -14.25
C ASP A 149 4.18 -6.82 -14.36
N ALA A 150 5.23 -7.43 -14.93
CA ALA A 150 6.51 -6.78 -15.16
C ALA A 150 6.28 -5.42 -15.85
N VAL A 151 6.76 -4.36 -15.21
CA VAL A 151 6.64 -2.99 -15.72
C VAL A 151 7.37 -2.95 -17.06
N PHE A 152 6.62 -2.86 -18.16
CA PHE A 152 7.12 -2.55 -19.51
C PHE A 152 8.36 -3.38 -19.95
N TRP A 153 8.24 -4.71 -20.01
CA TRP A 153 9.15 -5.54 -20.81
C TRP A 153 8.37 -6.58 -21.61
N ASP A 154 8.46 -6.45 -22.94
CA ASP A 154 7.98 -7.34 -24.00
C ASP A 154 6.51 -7.80 -23.95
N MET A 155 5.62 -6.95 -24.46
CA MET A 155 4.45 -7.46 -25.19
C MET A 155 4.90 -7.93 -26.57
N TYR A 156 5.52 -9.11 -26.66
CA TYR A 156 5.55 -9.79 -27.96
C TYR A 156 4.12 -10.25 -28.29
N PRO A 157 3.65 -10.07 -29.54
CA PRO A 157 2.50 -10.82 -29.99
C PRO A 157 2.82 -12.31 -29.86
N SER A 158 1.91 -13.09 -29.27
CA SER A 158 1.91 -14.52 -29.50
C SER A 158 1.68 -14.71 -31.00
N GLU A 159 2.73 -15.09 -31.74
CA GLU A 159 2.54 -15.66 -33.07
C GLU A 159 1.81 -17.01 -32.93
N ASP A 160 0.94 -17.26 -33.90
CA ASP A 160 -0.19 -18.20 -33.92
C ASP A 160 0.05 -19.64 -33.41
#